data_AF-A0A527YRE9-F1
#
_entry.id   AF-A0A527YRE9-F1
#
_cell.length_a   1.000
_cell.length_b   1.000
_cell.length_c   1.000
_cell.angle_alpha   90.00
_cell.angle_beta   90.00
_cell.angle_gamma   90.00
#
_symmetry.space_group_name_H-M   'P 1'
#
loop_
_entity.id
_entity.type
_entity.pdbx_description
1 polymer ?
#
loop_
_entity_poly.entity_id
_entity_poly.type
_entity_poly.pdbx_seq_one_letter_code
_entity_poly.pdbx_strand_id
1 'polypeptide(L)'
;LRCVFNVESNLINNMPYETLFSRGIHVVTTGMVFAEPVAELGLAMALNLARDIVDADLAFRQGKELWGGEGNQAARLLSGADVGIIGFGDLGRALNRLLSGFRTRTKVF
;
A
#
# COMPACT_ATOMS: atom_id res chain seq x y z
N LEU A 1 -31.88 15.51 -9.43
CA LEU A 1 -30.60 14.94 -8.94
C LEU A 1 -30.38 13.60 -9.63
N ARG A 2 -29.17 13.29 -10.10
CA ARG A 2 -28.84 12.02 -10.80
C ARG A 2 -27.73 11.22 -10.12
N CYS A 3 -26.81 11.89 -9.44
CA CYS A 3 -25.70 11.28 -8.73
C CYS A 3 -25.29 12.16 -7.55
N VAL A 4 -24.82 11.53 -6.47
CA VAL A 4 -24.11 12.14 -5.35
C VAL A 4 -22.66 11.67 -5.40
N PHE A 5 -21.72 12.62 -5.56
CA PHE A 5 -20.29 12.34 -5.51
C PHE A 5 -19.80 12.54 -4.08
N ASN A 6 -19.51 11.44 -3.39
CA ASN A 6 -18.94 11.50 -2.06
C ASN A 6 -17.42 11.51 -2.13
N VAL A 7 -16.84 12.65 -1.74
CA VAL A 7 -15.39 12.90 -1.81
C VAL A 7 -14.64 12.48 -0.54
N GLU A 8 -15.35 12.14 0.54
CA GLU A 8 -14.77 11.66 1.80
C GLU A 8 -14.42 10.15 1.75
N SER A 9 -14.61 9.49 0.61
CA SER A 9 -14.28 8.09 0.32
C SER A 9 -15.08 7.03 1.09
N ASN A 10 -15.41 7.26 2.36
CA ASN A 10 -16.26 6.39 3.16
C ASN A 10 -17.73 6.66 2.86
N LEU A 11 -18.56 5.62 2.78
CA LEU A 11 -20.00 5.82 2.82
C LEU A 11 -20.43 6.02 4.27
N ILE A 12 -21.14 7.13 4.51
CA ILE A 12 -21.63 7.51 5.84
C ILE A 12 -23.16 7.51 5.86
N ASN A 13 -23.74 7.22 7.02
CA ASN A 13 -25.20 7.21 7.19
C ASN A 13 -25.76 8.63 7.36
N ASN A 14 -25.69 9.44 6.31
CA ASN A 14 -26.08 10.86 6.34
C ASN A 14 -27.16 11.23 5.30
N MET A 15 -27.68 10.27 4.54
CA MET A 15 -28.65 10.52 3.49
C MET A 15 -29.66 9.37 3.40
N PRO A 16 -30.90 9.63 2.93
CA PRO A 16 -31.92 8.60 2.79
C PRO A 16 -31.63 7.72 1.57
N TYR A 17 -30.67 6.80 1.70
CA TYR A 17 -30.18 5.94 0.61
C TYR A 17 -31.31 5.20 -0.12
N GLU A 18 -32.31 4.67 0.59
CA GLU A 18 -33.45 4.00 -0.05
C GLU A 18 -34.23 4.92 -1.00
N THR A 19 -34.47 6.17 -0.61
CA THR A 19 -35.12 7.18 -1.46
C THR A 19 -34.26 7.55 -2.66
N LEU A 20 -32.93 7.61 -2.49
CA LEU A 20 -32.02 7.88 -3.60
C LEU A 20 -32.03 6.73 -4.60
N PHE A 21 -31.88 5.50 -4.13
CA PHE A 21 -31.82 4.31 -4.98
C PHE A 21 -33.15 4.02 -5.68
N SER A 22 -34.30 4.19 -5.00
CA SER A 22 -35.63 4.05 -5.63
C SER A 22 -35.87 5.08 -6.74
N ARG A 23 -35.20 6.23 -6.70
CA ARG A 23 -35.25 7.27 -7.75
C ARG A 23 -34.15 7.11 -8.81
N GLY A 24 -33.36 6.04 -8.76
CA GLY A 24 -32.24 5.82 -9.69
C GLY A 24 -31.10 6.83 -9.52
N ILE A 25 -30.93 7.40 -8.33
CA ILE A 25 -29.85 8.33 -8.03
C ILE A 25 -28.64 7.55 -7.55
N HIS A 26 -27.52 7.67 -8.27
CA HIS A 26 -26.28 7.00 -7.91
C HIS A 26 -25.61 7.66 -6.70
N VAL A 27 -24.91 6.87 -5.90
CA VAL A 27 -23.97 7.37 -4.89
C VAL A 27 -22.63 6.71 -5.19
N VAL A 28 -21.61 7.53 -5.44
CA VAL A 28 -20.26 7.06 -5.80
C VAL A 28 -19.23 7.64 -4.87
N THR A 29 -18.12 6.93 -4.68
CA THR A 29 -16.99 7.36 -3.84
C THR A 29 -15.71 7.46 -4.65
N THR A 30 -14.73 8.20 -4.12
CA THR A 30 -13.41 8.38 -4.73
C THR A 30 -12.33 7.53 -4.08
N GLY A 31 -12.67 6.57 -3.21
CA GLY A 31 -11.70 5.90 -2.33
C GLY A 31 -10.55 5.16 -3.04
N MET A 32 -10.75 4.73 -4.29
CA MET A 32 -9.72 4.07 -5.09
C MET A 32 -8.45 4.92 -5.28
N VAL A 33 -8.54 6.26 -5.22
CA VAL A 33 -7.38 7.15 -5.44
C VAL A 33 -6.28 6.97 -4.39
N PHE A 34 -6.59 6.40 -3.23
CA PHE A 34 -5.62 6.12 -2.18
C PHE A 34 -4.87 4.79 -2.36
N ALA A 35 -5.28 3.94 -3.31
CA ALA A 35 -4.67 2.63 -3.48
C ALA A 35 -3.19 2.73 -3.89
N GLU A 36 -2.85 3.59 -4.85
CA GLU A 36 -1.46 3.74 -5.33
C GLU A 36 -0.52 4.27 -4.25
N PRO A 37 -0.80 5.41 -3.60
CA PRO A 37 0.15 6.00 -2.66
C PRO A 37 0.40 5.10 -1.45
N VAL A 38 -0.64 4.41 -0.98
CA VAL A 38 -0.51 3.49 0.17
C VAL A 38 0.24 2.21 -0.25
N ALA A 39 0.05 1.72 -1.47
CA ALA A 39 0.81 0.58 -2.00
C ALA A 39 2.31 0.92 -2.12
N GLU A 40 2.64 2.09 -2.66
CA GLU A 40 4.03 2.57 -2.78
C GLU A 40 4.68 2.72 -1.41
N LEU A 41 3.98 3.31 -0.44
CA LEU A 41 4.49 3.44 0.92
C LEU A 41 4.72 2.08 1.58
N GLY A 42 3.80 1.14 1.42
CA GLY A 42 3.96 -0.23 1.93
C GLY A 42 5.17 -0.94 1.32
N LEU A 43 5.40 -0.79 0.01
CA LEU A 43 6.60 -1.31 -0.66
C LEU A 43 7.88 -0.66 -0.13
N ALA A 44 7.88 0.66 0.07
CA ALA A 44 9.02 1.39 0.64
C ALA A 44 9.36 0.88 2.04
N MET A 45 8.37 0.66 2.90
CA MET A 45 8.55 0.06 4.23
C MET A 45 9.13 -1.36 4.15
N ALA A 46 8.66 -2.18 3.22
CA ALA A 46 9.19 -3.54 3.01
C ALA A 46 10.67 -3.50 2.59
N LEU A 47 11.04 -2.60 1.68
CA LEU A 47 12.44 -2.41 1.26
C LEU A 47 13.31 -1.89 2.41
N ASN A 48 12.79 -0.93 3.19
CA ASN A 48 13.48 -0.43 4.37
C ASN A 48 13.80 -1.56 5.34
N LEU A 49 12.82 -2.38 5.70
CA LEU A 49 13.04 -3.51 6.62
C LEU A 49 13.95 -4.59 6.03
N ALA A 50 13.93 -4.77 4.70
CA ALA A 50 14.77 -5.77 4.04
C ALA A 50 16.24 -5.33 3.92
N ARG A 51 16.52 -4.03 3.90
CA ARG A 51 17.84 -3.46 3.56
C ARG A 51 18.38 -2.47 4.59
N ASP A 52 17.65 -2.28 5.69
CA ASP A 52 17.99 -1.42 6.82
C ASP A 52 18.28 0.05 6.42
N ILE A 53 17.51 0.58 5.46
CA ILE A 53 17.83 1.85 4.78
C ILE A 53 17.88 3.03 5.75
N VAL A 54 16.86 3.17 6.60
CA VAL A 54 16.74 4.29 7.54
C VAL A 54 17.81 4.21 8.63
N ASP A 55 18.02 3.04 9.24
CA ASP A 55 19.00 2.91 10.32
C ASP A 55 20.43 3.04 9.78
N ALA A 56 20.70 2.56 8.56
CA ALA A 56 21.98 2.80 7.88
C ALA A 56 22.23 4.30 7.61
N ASP A 57 21.22 5.05 7.15
CA ASP A 57 21.33 6.52 6.97
C ASP A 57 21.60 7.22 8.31
N LEU A 58 20.90 6.82 9.38
CA LEU A 58 21.10 7.39 10.71
C LEU A 58 22.50 7.09 11.28
N ALA A 59 22.99 5.86 11.12
CA ALA A 59 24.33 5.47 11.55
C ALA A 59 25.40 6.26 10.80
N PHE A 60 25.23 6.45 9.49
CA PHE A 60 26.12 7.24 8.65
C PHE A 60 26.18 8.70 9.09
N ARG A 61 25.03 9.33 9.34
CA ARG A 61 24.98 10.72 9.86
C ARG A 61 25.66 10.88 11.22
N GLN A 62 25.80 9.80 11.98
CA GLN A 62 26.45 9.77 13.29
C GLN A 62 27.93 9.35 13.23
N GLY A 63 28.46 8.99 12.06
CA GLY A 63 29.83 8.45 11.92
C GLY A 63 30.00 7.07 12.56
N LYS A 64 28.93 6.26 12.59
CA LYS A 64 28.89 4.90 13.15
C LYS A 64 28.55 3.85 12.09
N GLU A 65 28.68 4.20 10.82
CA GLU A 65 28.33 3.30 9.73
C GLU A 65 29.19 2.04 9.72
N LEU A 66 28.56 0.94 9.31
CA LEU A 66 29.23 -0.30 8.96
C LEU A 66 29.27 -0.42 7.44
N TRP A 67 30.40 -0.90 6.91
CA TRP A 67 30.63 -0.94 5.47
C TRP A 67 30.47 -2.36 4.90
N GLY A 68 29.90 -2.44 3.70
CA GLY A 68 29.82 -3.70 2.96
C GLY A 68 29.10 -4.81 3.73
N GLY A 69 29.72 -5.98 3.83
CA GLY A 69 29.12 -7.16 4.47
C GLY A 69 28.79 -6.96 5.96
N GLU A 70 29.56 -6.12 6.68
CA GLU A 70 29.33 -5.85 8.10
C GLU A 70 27.99 -5.16 8.34
N GLY A 71 27.60 -4.23 7.47
CA GLY A 71 26.30 -3.55 7.53
C GLY A 71 25.14 -4.31 6.88
N ASN A 72 25.42 -5.38 6.13
CA ASN A 72 24.41 -6.13 5.37
C ASN A 72 24.12 -7.53 5.94
N GLN A 73 24.48 -7.82 7.20
CA GLN A 73 24.32 -9.18 7.76
C GLN A 73 22.88 -9.70 7.74
N ALA A 74 21.90 -8.82 7.99
CA ALA A 74 20.47 -9.16 7.95
C ALA A 74 19.82 -8.80 6.60
N ALA A 75 20.56 -8.22 5.66
CA ALA A 75 20.01 -7.71 4.42
C ALA A 75 19.49 -8.86 3.55
N ARG A 76 18.29 -8.67 2.99
CA ARG A 76 17.65 -9.65 2.11
C ARG A 76 17.08 -8.98 0.87
N LEU A 77 16.97 -9.75 -0.20
CA LEU A 77 16.29 -9.31 -1.40
C LEU A 77 14.78 -9.46 -1.23
N LEU A 78 14.04 -8.44 -1.67
CA LEU A 78 12.61 -8.58 -1.92
C LEU A 78 12.35 -9.38 -3.21
N SER A 79 13.30 -9.36 -4.15
CA SER A 79 13.20 -10.10 -5.39
C SER A 79 13.07 -11.60 -5.15
N GLY A 80 12.02 -12.22 -5.66
CA GLY A 80 11.75 -13.65 -5.48
C GLY A 80 11.34 -14.04 -4.05
N ALA A 81 11.04 -13.09 -3.17
CA ALA A 81 10.57 -13.37 -1.81
C ALA A 81 9.12 -13.90 -1.81
N ASP A 82 8.76 -14.64 -0.76
CA ASP A 82 7.37 -14.97 -0.47
C ASP A 82 6.69 -13.77 0.21
N VAL A 83 5.55 -13.34 -0.33
CA VAL A 83 4.79 -12.19 0.20
C VAL A 83 3.34 -12.60 0.44
N GLY A 84 2.83 -12.30 1.64
CA GLY A 84 1.41 -12.46 1.98
C GLY A 84 0.69 -11.12 1.94
N ILE A 85 -0.47 -11.06 1.28
CA ILE A 85 -1.38 -9.91 1.30
C ILE A 85 -2.67 -10.36 1.99
N ILE A 86 -3.05 -9.68 3.08
CA ILE A 86 -4.30 -9.93 3.80
C ILE A 86 -5.31 -8.88 3.36
N GLY A 87 -6.36 -9.30 2.65
CA GLY A 87 -7.31 -8.42 1.98
C GLY A 87 -6.86 -7.98 0.58
N PHE A 88 -7.76 -8.09 -0.41
CA PHE A 88 -7.43 -7.86 -1.83
C PHE A 88 -8.40 -6.93 -2.56
N GLY A 89 -8.69 -5.80 -1.92
CA GLY A 89 -9.37 -4.65 -2.54
C GLY A 89 -8.45 -3.88 -3.49
N ASP A 90 -8.77 -2.61 -3.76
CA ASP A 90 -7.99 -1.78 -4.68
C ASP A 90 -6.53 -1.62 -4.22
N LEU A 91 -6.30 -1.48 -2.92
CA LEU A 91 -4.96 -1.42 -2.34
C LEU A 91 -4.17 -2.72 -2.58
N GLY A 92 -4.75 -3.88 -2.28
CA GLY A 92 -4.07 -5.17 -2.46
C GLY A 92 -3.70 -5.43 -3.93
N ARG A 93 -4.59 -5.03 -4.85
CA ARG A 93 -4.33 -5.08 -6.29
C ARG A 93 -3.20 -4.14 -6.72
N ALA A 94 -3.20 -2.90 -6.23
CA ALA A 94 -2.13 -1.93 -6.51
C ALA A 94 -0.78 -2.43 -5.99
N LEU A 95 -0.72 -2.91 -4.74
CA LEU A 95 0.49 -3.48 -4.16
C LEU A 95 0.99 -4.69 -4.95
N ASN A 96 0.11 -5.63 -5.32
CA ASN A 96 0.51 -6.79 -6.12
C ASN A 96 1.09 -6.40 -7.49
N ARG A 97 0.56 -5.34 -8.12
CA ARG A 97 1.12 -4.81 -9.37
C ARG A 97 2.55 -4.29 -9.16
N LEU A 98 2.81 -3.53 -8.10
CA LEU A 98 4.17 -3.05 -7.78
C LEU A 98 5.13 -4.21 -7.50
N LEU A 99 4.69 -5.22 -6.74
CA LEU A 99 5.49 -6.40 -6.39
C LEU A 99 5.83 -7.28 -7.61
N SER A 100 5.07 -7.19 -8.70
CA SER A 100 5.34 -7.96 -9.92
C SER A 100 6.74 -7.69 -10.50
N GLY A 101 7.25 -6.46 -10.39
CA GLY A 101 8.61 -6.10 -10.80
C GLY A 101 9.70 -6.83 -10.00
N PHE A 102 9.38 -7.24 -8.77
CA PHE A 102 10.26 -8.01 -7.90
C PHE A 102 10.08 -9.52 -8.07
N ARG A 103 9.13 -9.98 -8.91
CA ARG A 103 8.92 -11.42 -9.15
C ARG A 103 8.65 -12.19 -7.85
N THR A 104 7.93 -11.59 -6.92
CA THR A 104 7.58 -12.21 -5.64
C THR A 104 6.63 -13.38 -5.82
N ARG A 105 6.68 -14.36 -4.92
CA ARG A 105 5.66 -15.41 -4.78
C ARG A 105 4.56 -14.88 -3.86
N THR A 106 3.58 -14.20 -4.45
CA THR A 106 2.51 -13.55 -3.69
C THR A 106 1.37 -14.53 -3.38
N LYS A 107 0.95 -14.59 -2.12
CA LYS A 107 -0.24 -15.30 -1.63
C LYS A 107 -1.22 -14.28 -1.06
N VAL A 108 -2.51 -14.51 -1.28
CA VAL A 108 -3.58 -13.60 -0.86
C VAL A 108 -4.54 -14.34 0.06
N PHE A 109 -4.99 -13.68 1.13
CA PHE A 109 -5.89 -14.21 2.15
C PHE A 109 -7.05 -13.26 2.40
#